data_AF-A0A2W4S2L3-F1
#
_entry.id   AF-A0A2W4S2L3-F1
#
_cell.length_a   1.000
_cell.length_b   1.000
_cell.length_c   1.000
_cell.angle_alpha   90.00
_cell.angle_beta   90.00
_cell.angle_gamma   90.00
#
_symmetry.space_group_name_H-M   'P 1'
#
loop_
_entity.id
_entity.type
_entity.pdbx_description
1 polymer ?
#
loop_
_entity_poly.entity_id
_entity_poly.type
_entity_poly.pdbx_seq_one_letter_code
_entity_poly.pdbx_strand_id
1 'polypeptide(L)'
;MSAAAGARVAAVVGGVVRQAVEDAGASGVVLLDDGSAEARLAAEWCRAALGPERLFPVPPPSTGVVEALLAAVRGVVGVAPEAAAAEVHRLVGRLVALERRALLAHPANKTALLLGAAVPPEPLLPLGDLYASEVERLTGSWSAPPEVAALADLAGGIARLDAALMEHVDRRSPVGSALAALPERARAAVRDALEAGRFARRRIGLVPKLTTRTLGVDYFA
;
A
#
# COMPACT_ATOMS: atom_id res chain seq x y z
N MET A 1 11.44 13.98 -7.09
CA MET A 1 10.18 14.70 -7.34
C MET A 1 10.39 16.13 -6.84
N SER A 2 9.94 17.17 -7.55
CA SER A 2 10.08 18.54 -7.02
C SER A 2 9.08 18.78 -5.89
N ALA A 3 9.36 19.73 -4.99
CA ALA A 3 8.44 20.11 -3.91
C ALA A 3 7.04 20.48 -4.44
N ALA A 4 6.97 21.21 -5.56
CA ALA A 4 5.71 21.57 -6.22
C ALA A 4 4.93 20.34 -6.74
N ALA A 5 5.65 19.34 -7.27
CA ALA A 5 5.01 18.10 -7.70
C ALA A 5 4.48 17.29 -6.50
N GLY A 6 5.23 17.22 -5.40
CA GLY A 6 4.78 16.58 -4.16
C GLY A 6 3.54 17.25 -3.57
N ALA A 7 3.50 18.59 -3.52
CA ALA A 7 2.34 19.34 -3.02
C ALA A 7 1.08 19.09 -3.86
N ARG A 8 1.22 19.00 -5.18
CA ARG A 8 0.10 18.67 -6.07
C ARG A 8 -0.41 17.24 -5.84
N VAL A 9 0.49 16.26 -5.69
CA VAL A 9 0.10 14.88 -5.35
C VAL A 9 -0.66 14.84 -4.03
N ALA A 10 -0.13 15.50 -3.00
CA ALA A 10 -0.79 15.58 -1.69
C ALA A 10 -2.19 16.21 -1.78
N ALA A 11 -2.38 17.24 -2.62
CA ALA A 11 -3.67 17.87 -2.83
C ALA A 11 -4.70 16.92 -3.50
N VAL A 12 -4.27 16.12 -4.49
CA VAL A 12 -5.13 15.12 -5.13
C VAL A 12 -5.52 14.02 -4.15
N VAL A 13 -4.54 13.47 -3.42
CA VAL A 13 -4.79 12.46 -2.39
C VAL A 13 -5.75 13.01 -1.34
N GLY A 14 -5.52 14.22 -0.84
CA GLY A 14 -6.40 14.87 0.13
C GLY A 14 -7.82 15.11 -0.37
N GLY A 15 -7.99 15.46 -1.65
CA GLY A 15 -9.31 15.59 -2.27
C GLY A 15 -10.08 14.26 -2.29
N VAL A 16 -9.42 13.18 -2.70
CA VAL A 16 -10.03 11.84 -2.73
C VAL A 16 -10.35 11.35 -1.32
N VAL A 17 -9.45 11.55 -0.35
CA VAL A 17 -9.67 11.19 1.05
C VAL A 17 -10.88 11.92 1.63
N ARG A 18 -11.01 13.24 1.42
CA ARG A 18 -12.19 14.00 1.86
C ARG A 18 -13.48 13.46 1.27
N GLN A 19 -13.52 13.30 -0.06
CA GLN A 19 -14.70 12.79 -0.75
C GLN A 19 -15.08 11.39 -0.25
N ALA A 20 -14.11 10.49 -0.08
CA ALA A 20 -14.36 9.13 0.40
C ALA A 20 -14.96 9.10 1.81
N VAL A 21 -14.49 9.98 2.69
CA VAL A 21 -15.03 10.11 4.05
C VAL A 21 -16.46 10.66 4.02
N GLU A 22 -16.71 11.67 3.18
CA GLU A 22 -18.03 12.29 3.01
C GLU A 22 -19.05 11.30 2.42
N ASP A 23 -18.69 10.61 1.33
CA ASP A 23 -19.55 9.62 0.66
C ASP A 23 -19.88 8.43 1.57
N ALA A 24 -18.94 8.02 2.42
CA ALA A 24 -19.15 6.95 3.40
C ALA A 24 -19.97 7.40 4.62
N GLY A 25 -20.26 8.70 4.78
CA GLY A 25 -20.84 9.25 6.00
C GLY A 25 -19.94 9.02 7.23
N ALA A 26 -18.63 8.92 7.02
CA ALA A 26 -17.66 8.59 8.04
C ALA A 26 -17.20 9.85 8.82
N SER A 27 -16.84 9.67 10.08
CA SER A 27 -16.34 10.76 10.93
C SER A 27 -14.91 11.17 10.57
N GLY A 28 -14.13 10.27 9.95
CA GLY A 28 -12.72 10.46 9.64
C GLY A 28 -12.09 9.20 9.07
N VAL A 29 -10.76 9.09 9.20
CA VAL A 29 -9.96 7.95 8.74
C VAL A 29 -9.25 7.28 9.91
N VAL A 30 -9.37 5.96 10.00
CA VAL A 30 -8.46 5.13 10.78
C VAL A 30 -7.34 4.68 9.88
N LEU A 31 -6.10 5.04 10.21
CA LEU A 31 -4.93 4.65 9.43
C LEU A 31 -4.17 3.56 10.17
N LEU A 32 -3.89 2.45 9.47
CA LEU A 32 -2.94 1.44 9.95
C LEU A 32 -1.53 2.04 9.90
N ASP A 33 -1.04 2.51 11.03
CA ASP A 33 0.22 3.24 11.15
C ASP A 33 1.30 2.34 11.74
N ASP A 34 2.01 1.61 10.89
CA ASP A 34 3.11 0.74 11.29
C ASP A 34 4.44 1.49 11.55
N GLY A 35 4.42 2.84 11.51
CA GLY A 35 5.62 3.65 11.65
C GLY A 35 6.55 3.60 10.42
N SER A 36 6.10 3.07 9.28
CA SER A 36 6.84 3.13 8.02
C SER A 36 6.89 4.55 7.44
N ALA A 37 7.71 4.74 6.39
CA ALA A 37 7.72 6.00 5.64
C ALA A 37 6.37 6.24 4.94
N GLU A 38 5.76 5.18 4.43
CA GLU A 38 4.43 5.16 3.84
C GLU A 38 3.36 5.57 4.87
N ALA A 39 3.35 4.97 6.05
CA ALA A 39 2.40 5.31 7.10
C ALA A 39 2.52 6.77 7.54
N ARG A 40 3.75 7.28 7.73
CA ARG A 40 3.99 8.68 8.07
C ARG A 40 3.49 9.62 6.97
N LEU A 41 3.80 9.33 5.70
CA LEU A 41 3.38 10.15 4.57
C LEU A 41 1.85 10.17 4.42
N ALA A 42 1.22 8.99 4.51
CA ALA A 42 -0.24 8.88 4.49
C ALA A 42 -0.88 9.64 5.67
N ALA A 43 -0.32 9.54 6.87
CA ALA A 43 -0.79 10.26 8.05
C ALA A 43 -0.67 11.78 7.85
N GLU A 44 0.45 12.26 7.32
CA GLU A 44 0.66 13.68 7.03
C GLU A 44 -0.41 14.21 6.06
N TRP A 45 -0.61 13.53 4.94
CA TRP A 45 -1.56 13.97 3.91
C TRP A 45 -3.02 13.85 4.37
N CYS A 46 -3.38 12.78 5.07
CA CYS A 46 -4.71 12.63 5.66
C CYS A 46 -4.97 13.72 6.71
N ARG A 47 -3.98 14.04 7.56
CA ARG A 47 -4.09 15.10 8.55
C ARG A 47 -4.27 16.47 7.90
N ALA A 48 -3.49 16.78 6.87
CA ALA A 48 -3.62 18.02 6.12
C ALA A 48 -4.99 18.13 5.41
N ALA A 49 -5.54 16.99 4.97
CA ALA A 49 -6.81 16.95 4.24
C ALA A 49 -8.04 17.06 5.14
N LEU A 50 -8.02 16.40 6.31
CA LEU A 50 -9.19 16.20 7.16
C LEU A 50 -9.13 17.00 8.47
N GLY A 51 -7.95 17.41 8.93
CA GLY A 51 -7.71 17.89 10.29
C GLY A 51 -7.24 16.78 11.24
N PRO A 52 -6.45 17.10 12.28
CA PRO A 52 -5.92 16.13 13.24
C PRO A 52 -7.00 15.39 14.05
N GLU A 53 -8.17 15.99 14.23
CA GLU A 53 -9.31 15.43 14.96
C GLU A 53 -10.07 14.33 14.19
N ARG A 54 -9.81 14.21 12.88
CA ARG A 54 -10.45 13.25 11.98
C ARG A 54 -9.49 12.18 11.46
N LEU A 55 -8.27 12.11 12.02
CA LEU A 55 -7.29 11.07 11.72
C LEU A 55 -6.98 10.27 12.99
N PHE A 56 -7.20 8.97 12.93
CA PHE A 56 -6.98 8.03 14.03
C PHE A 56 -5.88 7.03 13.63
N PRO A 57 -4.59 7.34 13.88
CA PRO A 57 -3.52 6.39 13.63
C PRO A 57 -3.61 5.23 14.63
N VAL A 58 -3.48 4.01 14.13
CA VAL A 58 -3.47 2.78 14.92
C VAL A 58 -2.10 2.14 14.78
N PRO A 59 -1.28 2.08 15.85
CA PRO A 59 0.00 1.39 15.81
C PRO A 59 -0.17 -0.13 15.76
N PRO A 60 0.86 -0.89 15.35
CA PRO A 60 0.83 -2.33 15.44
C PRO A 60 0.68 -2.77 16.91
N PRO A 61 -0.08 -3.82 17.19
CA PRO A 61 -0.13 -4.41 18.52
C PRO A 61 1.25 -4.93 18.93
N SER A 62 1.52 -4.93 20.23
CA SER A 62 2.77 -5.51 20.74
C SER A 62 2.80 -7.03 20.49
N THR A 63 4.01 -7.60 20.40
CA THR A 63 4.21 -9.04 20.15
C THR A 63 3.44 -9.91 21.14
N GLY A 64 3.45 -9.55 22.43
CA GLY A 64 2.71 -10.31 23.46
C GLY A 64 1.18 -10.32 23.25
N VAL A 65 0.60 -9.25 22.69
CA VAL A 65 -0.82 -9.22 22.33
C VAL A 65 -1.09 -10.14 21.14
N VAL A 66 -0.22 -10.14 20.13
CA VAL A 66 -0.33 -11.03 18.96
C VAL A 66 -0.24 -12.49 19.40
N GLU A 67 0.74 -12.84 20.22
CA GLU A 67 0.93 -14.19 20.75
C GLU A 67 -0.27 -14.66 21.58
N ALA A 68 -0.78 -13.80 22.48
CA ALA A 68 -1.96 -14.12 23.29
C ALA A 68 -3.21 -14.36 22.43
N LEU A 69 -3.41 -13.57 21.37
CA LEU A 69 -4.51 -13.75 20.44
C LEU A 69 -4.37 -15.05 19.64
N LEU A 70 -3.18 -15.34 19.11
CA LEU A 70 -2.92 -16.58 18.38
C LEU A 70 -3.14 -17.81 19.26
N ALA A 71 -2.71 -17.76 20.52
CA ALA A 71 -2.94 -18.85 21.48
C ALA A 71 -4.43 -19.06 21.79
N ALA A 72 -5.25 -18.02 21.71
CA ALA A 72 -6.69 -18.11 21.95
C ALA A 72 -7.48 -18.65 20.74
N VAL A 73 -6.97 -18.53 19.52
CA VAL A 73 -7.65 -19.00 18.30
C VAL A 73 -7.35 -20.49 18.07
N ARG A 74 -8.38 -21.33 18.20
CA ARG A 74 -8.26 -22.77 17.88
C ARG A 74 -8.15 -22.98 16.37
N GLY A 75 -7.24 -23.87 15.96
CA GLY A 75 -7.13 -24.34 14.58
C GLY A 75 -6.25 -23.51 13.64
N VAL A 76 -5.60 -22.45 14.14
CA VAL A 76 -4.57 -21.73 13.37
C VAL A 76 -3.23 -22.44 13.56
N VAL A 77 -2.70 -23.05 12.50
CA VAL A 77 -1.40 -23.72 12.50
C VAL A 77 -0.60 -23.21 11.29
N GLY A 78 0.67 -22.88 11.49
CA GLY A 78 1.59 -22.55 10.39
C GLY A 78 1.45 -21.16 9.78
N VAL A 79 0.83 -20.21 10.49
CA VAL A 79 0.84 -18.79 10.07
C VAL A 79 2.16 -18.15 10.48
N ALA A 80 2.85 -17.51 9.55
CA ALA A 80 4.07 -16.77 9.83
C ALA A 80 3.81 -15.63 10.84
N PRO A 81 4.70 -15.38 11.81
CA PRO A 81 4.52 -14.34 12.84
C PRO A 81 4.19 -12.96 12.26
N GLU A 82 4.84 -12.58 11.17
CA GLU A 82 4.66 -11.29 10.50
C GLU A 82 3.27 -11.18 9.86
N ALA A 83 2.81 -12.26 9.21
CA ALA A 83 1.47 -12.33 8.63
C ALA A 83 0.40 -12.27 9.73
N ALA A 84 0.61 -12.95 10.86
CA ALA A 84 -0.27 -12.87 12.01
C ALA A 84 -0.31 -11.46 12.60
N ALA A 85 0.85 -10.81 12.80
CA ALA A 85 0.91 -9.44 13.31
C ALA A 85 0.14 -8.46 12.40
N ALA A 86 0.29 -8.58 11.08
CA ALA A 86 -0.44 -7.75 10.11
C ALA A 86 -1.96 -8.01 10.13
N GLU A 87 -2.41 -9.25 10.32
CA GLU A 87 -3.84 -9.56 10.47
C GLU A 87 -4.43 -9.04 11.78
N VAL A 88 -3.69 -9.16 12.90
CA VAL A 88 -4.12 -8.60 14.19
C VAL A 88 -4.15 -7.08 14.13
N HIS A 89 -3.16 -6.43 13.51
CA HIS A 89 -3.16 -4.98 13.31
C HIS A 89 -4.39 -4.52 12.54
N ARG A 90 -4.74 -5.22 11.44
CA ARG A 90 -5.97 -4.98 10.68
C ARG A 90 -7.23 -5.22 11.51
N LEU A 91 -7.27 -6.26 12.33
CA LEU A 91 -8.39 -6.50 13.25
C LEU A 91 -8.58 -5.33 14.22
N VAL A 92 -7.51 -4.88 14.87
CA VAL A 92 -7.54 -3.73 15.77
C VAL A 92 -8.01 -2.48 15.03
N GLY A 93 -7.45 -2.21 13.84
CA GLY A 93 -7.87 -1.08 13.00
C GLY A 93 -9.36 -1.12 12.65
N ARG A 94 -9.91 -2.30 12.30
CA ARG A 94 -11.34 -2.47 12.05
C ARG A 94 -12.19 -2.17 13.29
N LEU A 95 -11.77 -2.61 14.47
CA LEU A 95 -12.50 -2.34 15.72
C LEU A 95 -12.52 -0.84 16.04
N VAL A 96 -11.39 -0.14 15.88
CA VAL A 96 -11.32 1.31 16.06
C VAL A 96 -12.17 2.03 15.00
N ALA A 97 -12.16 1.57 13.75
CA ALA A 97 -12.98 2.14 12.68
C ALA A 97 -14.48 2.04 12.99
N LEU A 98 -14.94 0.91 13.54
CA LEU A 98 -16.31 0.73 14.00
C LEU A 98 -16.66 1.68 15.16
N GLU A 99 -15.81 1.75 16.18
CA GLU A 99 -16.01 2.62 17.33
C GLU A 99 -16.11 4.09 16.93
N ARG A 100 -15.18 4.54 16.07
CA ARG A 100 -15.09 5.93 15.61
C ARG A 100 -16.08 6.26 14.50
N ARG A 101 -16.73 5.27 13.88
CA ARG A 101 -17.49 5.41 12.62
C ARG A 101 -16.62 6.03 11.52
N ALA A 102 -15.40 5.54 11.40
CA ALA A 102 -14.38 6.06 10.50
C ALA A 102 -14.05 5.07 9.38
N LEU A 103 -13.50 5.55 8.28
CA LEU A 103 -13.06 4.71 7.17
C LEU A 103 -11.68 4.13 7.45
N LEU A 104 -11.51 2.81 7.33
CA LEU A 104 -10.21 2.18 7.50
C LEU A 104 -9.33 2.40 6.25
N ALA A 105 -8.08 2.79 6.46
CA ALA A 105 -7.10 3.03 5.41
C ALA A 105 -5.81 2.24 5.65
N HIS A 106 -5.21 1.78 4.55
CA HIS A 106 -3.90 1.12 4.56
C HIS A 106 -2.89 1.95 3.73
N PRO A 107 -1.66 2.16 4.22
CA PRO A 107 -0.67 3.01 3.55
C PRO A 107 0.07 2.31 2.39
N ALA A 108 -0.51 1.26 1.79
CA ALA A 108 0.22 0.49 0.77
C ALA A 108 0.47 1.33 -0.49
N ASN A 109 1.72 1.31 -0.95
CA ASN A 109 2.14 1.96 -2.19
C ASN A 109 1.87 1.05 -3.42
N LYS A 110 1.88 1.63 -4.62
CA LYS A 110 1.60 0.95 -5.89
C LYS A 110 2.53 -0.24 -6.14
N THR A 111 3.81 -0.13 -5.77
CA THR A 111 4.79 -1.22 -5.90
C THR A 111 4.41 -2.43 -5.06
N ALA A 112 4.04 -2.20 -3.79
CA ALA A 112 3.56 -3.25 -2.89
C ALA A 112 2.23 -3.85 -3.39
N LEU A 113 1.30 -3.04 -3.90
CA LEU A 113 0.04 -3.53 -4.46
C LEU A 113 0.23 -4.37 -5.73
N LEU A 114 1.25 -4.06 -6.54
CA LEU A 114 1.59 -4.79 -7.77
C LEU A 114 2.30 -6.12 -7.51
N LEU A 115 3.17 -6.17 -6.51
CA LEU A 115 4.10 -7.28 -6.30
C LEU A 115 3.84 -8.11 -5.04
N GLY A 116 3.08 -7.57 -4.08
CA GLY A 116 2.74 -8.28 -2.85
C GLY A 116 1.83 -9.48 -3.11
N ALA A 117 2.06 -10.56 -2.37
CA ALA A 117 1.23 -11.77 -2.49
C ALA A 117 -0.18 -11.56 -1.93
N ALA A 118 -0.31 -10.72 -0.90
CA ALA A 118 -1.57 -10.35 -0.26
C ALA A 118 -1.84 -8.87 -0.46
N VAL A 119 -2.84 -8.55 -1.27
CA VAL A 119 -3.33 -7.18 -1.45
C VAL A 119 -4.15 -6.78 -0.22
N PRO A 120 -3.87 -5.64 0.42
CA PRO A 120 -4.63 -5.19 1.59
C PRO A 120 -6.12 -5.00 1.24
N PRO A 121 -7.06 -5.53 2.05
CA PRO A 121 -8.49 -5.47 1.79
C PRO A 121 -9.14 -4.14 2.21
N GLU A 122 -8.36 -3.21 2.76
CA GLU A 122 -8.88 -1.95 3.29
C GLU A 122 -9.56 -1.10 2.21
N PRO A 123 -10.66 -0.42 2.53
CA PRO A 123 -11.47 0.32 1.56
C PRO A 123 -10.80 1.58 1.03
N LEU A 124 -9.74 2.08 1.68
CA LEU A 124 -9.00 3.27 1.26
C LEU A 124 -7.49 3.02 1.25
N LEU A 125 -6.84 3.37 0.14
CA LEU A 125 -5.41 3.18 -0.12
C LEU A 125 -4.80 4.53 -0.55
N PRO A 126 -4.50 5.45 0.39
CA PRO A 126 -4.12 6.83 0.05
C PRO A 126 -2.87 6.94 -0.83
N LEU A 127 -1.96 5.97 -0.76
CA LEU A 127 -0.72 5.93 -1.53
C LEU A 127 -0.74 4.91 -2.68
N GLY A 128 -1.91 4.32 -2.98
CA GLY A 128 -1.99 3.15 -3.86
C GLY A 128 -1.60 3.38 -5.32
N ASP A 129 -1.46 4.63 -5.77
CA ASP A 129 -0.96 4.99 -7.11
C ASP A 129 0.40 5.71 -7.06
N LEU A 130 1.12 5.66 -5.94
CA LEU A 130 2.51 6.08 -5.83
C LEU A 130 3.44 4.88 -5.80
N TYR A 131 4.48 4.91 -6.60
CA TYR A 131 5.54 3.90 -6.56
C TYR A 131 6.42 4.06 -5.32
N ALA A 132 7.05 2.98 -4.85
CA ALA A 132 7.91 3.00 -3.67
C ALA A 132 9.11 3.96 -3.84
N SER A 133 9.70 4.04 -5.03
CA SER A 133 10.74 5.03 -5.37
C SER A 133 10.22 6.47 -5.37
N GLU A 134 8.93 6.71 -5.56
CA GLU A 134 8.32 8.03 -5.37
C GLU A 134 8.17 8.37 -3.89
N VAL A 135 7.77 7.39 -3.07
CA VAL A 135 7.76 7.52 -1.61
C VAL A 135 9.17 7.83 -1.12
N GLU A 136 10.17 7.04 -1.53
CA GLU A 136 11.58 7.25 -1.17
C GLU A 136 12.06 8.68 -1.48
N ARG A 137 11.67 9.23 -2.65
CA ARG A 137 12.03 10.61 -3.01
C ARG A 137 11.32 11.67 -2.18
N LEU A 138 10.17 11.37 -1.60
CA LEU A 138 9.37 12.29 -0.80
C LEU A 138 9.77 12.27 0.69
N THR A 139 10.16 11.10 1.20
CA THR A 139 10.37 10.86 2.64
C THR A 139 11.83 10.55 2.99
N GLY A 140 12.68 10.29 1.99
CA GLY A 140 14.06 9.84 2.16
C GLY A 140 14.21 8.32 2.38
N SER A 141 13.11 7.57 2.48
CA SER A 141 13.12 6.11 2.63
C SER A 141 11.82 5.46 2.16
N TRP A 142 11.80 4.15 2.00
CA TRP A 142 10.58 3.41 1.65
C TRP A 142 10.55 2.11 2.43
N SER A 143 9.39 1.48 2.47
CA SER A 143 9.22 0.14 3.02
C SER A 143 8.32 -0.70 2.12
N ALA A 144 8.36 -2.01 2.30
CA ALA A 144 7.45 -2.92 1.65
C ALA A 144 7.43 -4.26 2.38
N PRO A 145 6.45 -5.14 2.06
CA PRO A 145 6.49 -6.53 2.47
C PRO A 145 7.84 -7.20 2.10
N PRO A 146 8.36 -8.15 2.91
CA PRO A 146 9.66 -8.77 2.70
C PRO A 146 9.86 -9.34 1.29
N GLU A 147 8.82 -9.93 0.70
CA GLU A 147 8.86 -10.47 -0.65
C GLU A 147 9.10 -9.38 -1.72
N VAL A 148 8.55 -8.18 -1.52
CA VAL A 148 8.73 -7.04 -2.42
C VAL A 148 10.11 -6.41 -2.23
N ALA A 149 10.58 -6.33 -0.98
CA ALA A 149 11.95 -5.89 -0.69
C ALA A 149 13.00 -6.79 -1.35
N ALA A 150 12.83 -8.11 -1.27
CA ALA A 150 13.69 -9.07 -1.93
C ALA A 150 13.69 -8.91 -3.47
N LEU A 151 12.54 -8.62 -4.07
CA LEU A 151 12.46 -8.32 -5.51
C LEU A 151 13.20 -7.04 -5.88
N ALA A 152 13.12 -6.00 -5.04
CA ALA A 152 13.87 -4.76 -5.25
C ALA A 152 15.38 -5.00 -5.20
N ASP A 153 15.86 -5.79 -4.24
CA ASP A 153 17.28 -6.17 -4.14
C ASP A 153 17.74 -6.96 -5.38
N LEU A 154 16.96 -7.96 -5.80
CA LEU A 154 17.23 -8.73 -7.02
C LEU A 154 17.26 -7.85 -8.27
N ALA A 155 16.40 -6.82 -8.33
CA ALA A 155 16.35 -5.86 -9.42
C ALA A 155 17.53 -4.88 -9.43
N GLY A 156 18.34 -4.83 -8.36
CA GLY A 156 19.42 -3.87 -8.16
C GLY A 156 18.94 -2.52 -7.65
N GLY A 157 17.88 -2.51 -6.85
CA GLY A 157 17.31 -1.35 -6.16
C GLY A 157 15.90 -0.98 -6.62
N ILE A 158 15.17 -0.27 -5.74
CA ILE A 158 13.77 0.08 -5.94
C ILE A 158 13.54 0.96 -7.18
N ALA A 159 14.45 1.89 -7.46
CA ALA A 159 14.35 2.77 -8.62
C ALA A 159 14.37 2.00 -9.95
N ARG A 160 15.17 0.92 -10.05
CA ARG A 160 15.22 0.08 -11.25
C ARG A 160 13.98 -0.80 -11.37
N LEU A 161 13.53 -1.38 -10.25
CA LEU A 161 12.30 -2.17 -10.21
C LEU A 161 11.10 -1.32 -10.66
N ASP A 162 10.90 -0.15 -10.05
CA ASP A 162 9.78 0.73 -10.37
C ASP A 162 9.86 1.27 -11.79
N ALA A 163 11.05 1.58 -12.33
CA ALA A 163 11.18 1.99 -13.72
C ALA A 163 10.67 0.92 -14.69
N ALA A 164 10.97 -0.36 -14.42
CA ALA A 164 10.46 -1.49 -15.19
C ALA A 164 8.95 -1.69 -15.01
N LEU A 165 8.43 -1.48 -13.79
CA LEU A 165 6.99 -1.53 -13.53
C LEU A 165 6.24 -0.39 -14.23
N MET A 166 6.74 0.84 -14.21
CA MET A 166 6.16 1.98 -14.92
C MET A 166 6.12 1.73 -16.44
N GLU A 167 7.18 1.15 -17.00
CA GLU A 167 7.24 0.77 -18.41
C GLU A 167 6.15 -0.26 -18.76
N HIS A 168 5.94 -1.26 -17.91
CA HIS A 168 4.90 -2.27 -18.13
C HIS A 168 3.48 -1.74 -17.87
N VAL A 169 3.26 -1.13 -16.70
CA VAL A 169 1.94 -0.77 -16.17
C VAL A 169 1.42 0.52 -16.81
N ASP A 170 2.22 1.58 -16.81
CA ASP A 170 1.76 2.91 -17.21
C ASP A 170 1.96 3.15 -18.71
N ARG A 171 3.05 2.61 -19.30
CA ARG A 171 3.34 2.73 -20.74
C ARG A 171 2.83 1.54 -21.58
N ARG A 172 2.33 0.48 -20.95
CA ARG A 172 1.78 -0.74 -21.60
C ARG A 172 2.77 -1.48 -22.49
N SER A 173 4.06 -1.36 -22.22
CA SER A 173 5.05 -2.18 -22.91
C SER A 173 4.86 -3.67 -22.52
N PRO A 174 5.03 -4.60 -23.47
CA PRO A 174 5.00 -6.03 -23.17
C PRO A 174 5.91 -6.38 -21.98
N VAL A 175 5.45 -7.24 -21.08
CA VAL A 175 6.21 -7.57 -19.85
C VAL A 175 7.64 -8.04 -20.16
N GLY A 176 7.84 -8.77 -21.27
CA GLY A 176 9.17 -9.18 -21.70
C GLY A 176 10.12 -8.02 -22.02
N SER A 177 9.64 -6.99 -22.72
CA SER A 177 10.46 -5.82 -23.07
C SER A 177 10.62 -4.87 -21.89
N ALA A 178 9.57 -4.64 -21.11
CA ALA A 178 9.60 -3.77 -19.94
C ALA A 178 10.59 -4.27 -18.86
N LEU A 179 10.64 -5.58 -18.63
CA LEU A 179 11.56 -6.18 -17.67
C LEU A 179 12.97 -6.42 -18.23
N ALA A 180 13.23 -6.15 -19.51
CA ALA A 180 14.52 -6.46 -20.16
C ALA A 180 15.72 -5.74 -19.51
N ALA A 181 15.49 -4.60 -18.85
CA ALA A 181 16.54 -3.86 -18.14
C ALA A 181 16.90 -4.46 -16.76
N LEU A 182 16.10 -5.41 -16.26
CA LEU A 182 16.36 -6.08 -14.98
C LEU A 182 17.33 -7.26 -15.13
N PRO A 183 18.07 -7.63 -14.06
CA PRO A 183 18.81 -8.88 -14.02
C PRO A 183 17.92 -10.09 -14.30
N GLU A 184 18.45 -11.12 -14.97
CA GLU A 184 17.66 -12.27 -15.44
C GLU A 184 16.86 -12.95 -14.32
N ARG A 185 17.49 -13.17 -13.15
CA ARG A 185 16.82 -13.74 -11.96
C ARG A 185 15.66 -12.88 -11.47
N ALA A 186 15.78 -11.55 -11.54
CA ALA A 186 14.72 -10.63 -11.16
C ALA A 186 13.54 -10.65 -12.16
N ARG A 187 13.81 -10.82 -13.47
CA ARG A 187 12.76 -10.83 -14.50
C ARG A 187 11.71 -11.92 -14.26
N ALA A 188 12.16 -13.13 -13.96
CA ALA A 188 11.27 -14.25 -13.70
C ALA A 188 10.46 -14.00 -12.41
N ALA A 189 11.13 -13.67 -11.32
CA ALA A 189 10.48 -13.46 -10.03
C ALA A 189 9.46 -12.29 -10.05
N VAL A 190 9.79 -11.18 -10.73
CA VAL A 190 8.85 -10.05 -10.90
C VAL A 190 7.65 -10.45 -11.75
N ARG A 191 7.85 -11.22 -12.83
CA ARG A 191 6.74 -11.70 -13.66
C ARG A 191 5.80 -12.60 -12.87
N ASP A 192 6.35 -13.52 -12.07
CA ASP A 192 5.56 -14.45 -11.27
C ASP A 192 4.75 -13.70 -10.20
N ALA A 193 5.34 -12.71 -9.54
CA ALA A 193 4.65 -11.85 -8.59
C ALA A 193 3.51 -11.04 -9.25
N LEU A 194 3.75 -10.48 -10.45
CA LEU A 194 2.72 -9.79 -11.22
C LEU A 194 1.57 -10.74 -11.59
N GLU A 195 1.83 -11.99 -11.97
CA GLU A 195 0.74 -12.91 -12.29
C GLU A 195 -0.02 -13.35 -11.02
N ALA A 196 0.69 -13.68 -9.94
CA ALA A 196 0.10 -14.15 -8.68
C ALA A 196 -0.93 -13.15 -8.10
N GLY A 197 -0.61 -11.86 -8.10
CA GLY A 197 -1.50 -10.82 -7.57
C GLY A 197 -2.60 -10.35 -8.53
N ARG A 198 -2.65 -10.87 -9.78
CA ARG A 198 -3.53 -10.35 -10.85
C ARG A 198 -4.99 -10.30 -10.44
N PHE A 199 -5.52 -11.38 -9.86
CA PHE A 199 -6.92 -11.42 -9.46
C PHE A 199 -7.21 -10.61 -8.19
N ALA A 200 -6.29 -10.64 -7.22
CA ALA A 200 -6.44 -9.89 -5.97
C ALA A 200 -6.55 -8.38 -6.23
N ARG A 201 -5.79 -7.85 -7.20
CA ARG A 201 -5.84 -6.43 -7.60
C ARG A 201 -7.18 -5.95 -8.16
N ARG A 202 -8.11 -6.85 -8.52
CA ARG A 202 -9.48 -6.49 -8.93
C ARG A 202 -10.37 -6.06 -7.77
N ARG A 203 -9.93 -6.31 -6.54
CA ARG A 203 -10.71 -6.09 -5.31
C ARG A 203 -10.04 -5.06 -4.39
N ILE A 204 -9.14 -4.25 -4.92
CA ILE A 204 -8.52 -3.17 -4.15
C ILE A 204 -9.58 -2.14 -3.74
N GLY A 205 -9.36 -1.51 -2.60
CA GLY A 205 -10.12 -0.35 -2.18
C GLY A 205 -9.90 0.88 -3.08
N LEU A 206 -10.43 2.01 -2.65
CA LEU A 206 -10.32 3.28 -3.34
C LEU A 206 -8.86 3.76 -3.33
N VAL A 207 -8.33 4.06 -4.52
CA VAL A 207 -6.99 4.59 -4.75
C VAL A 207 -7.07 5.97 -5.39
N PRO A 208 -6.39 7.01 -4.86
CA PRO A 208 -6.27 8.29 -5.55
C PRO A 208 -5.49 8.15 -6.86
N LYS A 209 -6.07 8.61 -7.97
CA LYS A 209 -5.44 8.52 -9.28
C LYS A 209 -4.40 9.61 -9.49
N LEU A 210 -3.15 9.21 -9.72
CA LEU A 210 -1.99 10.10 -9.88
C LEU A 210 -1.23 9.86 -11.18
N THR A 211 -1.22 8.62 -11.67
CA THR A 211 -0.56 8.20 -12.90
C THR A 211 -1.56 8.06 -14.05
N THR A 212 -1.12 7.65 -15.24
CA THR A 212 -2.01 7.45 -16.39
C THR A 212 -2.89 6.20 -16.29
N ARG A 213 -2.57 5.22 -15.41
CA ARG A 213 -3.27 3.92 -15.36
C ARG A 213 -3.64 3.47 -13.95
N THR A 214 -4.91 3.13 -13.77
CA THR A 214 -5.49 2.80 -12.45
C THR A 214 -5.33 1.32 -12.18
N LEU A 215 -4.71 0.96 -11.05
CA LEU A 215 -4.81 -0.41 -10.56
C LEU A 215 -6.29 -0.78 -10.37
N GLY A 216 -6.67 -2.01 -10.66
CA GLY A 216 -8.06 -2.48 -10.53
C GLY A 216 -8.98 -2.17 -11.72
N VAL A 217 -8.74 -1.09 -12.48
CA VAL A 217 -9.57 -0.69 -13.65
C VAL A 217 -8.84 -0.91 -14.98
N ASP A 218 -7.63 -0.36 -15.12
CA ASP A 218 -6.90 -0.35 -16.40
C ASP A 218 -5.89 -1.51 -16.56
N TYR A 219 -5.59 -2.21 -15.47
CA TYR A 219 -4.52 -3.23 -15.41
C TYR A 219 -4.89 -4.57 -16.08
N PHE A 220 -6.08 -4.69 -16.67
CA PHE A 220 -6.58 -5.93 -17.25
C PHE A 220 -6.89 -5.77 -18.74
N ALA A 221 -5.85 -5.86 -19.57
CA ALA A 221 -5.98 -6.25 -20.97
C ALA A 221 -4.95 -7.33 -21.28
#